data_AF-A0A1F0HXD5-F1
#
_entry.id   AF-A0A1F0HXD5-F1
#
_cell.length_a   1.000
_cell.length_b   1.000
_cell.length_c   1.000
_cell.angle_alpha   90.00
_cell.angle_beta   90.00
_cell.angle_gamma   90.00
#
_symmetry.space_group_name_H-M   'P 1'
#
loop_
_entity.id
_entity.type
_entity.pdbx_description
1 polymer ?
#
loop_
_entity_poly.entity_id
_entity_poly.type
_entity_poly.pdbx_seq_one_letter_code
_entity_poly.pdbx_strand_id
1 'polypeptide(L)'
;MFMKQVKFFLVALMAVVMGMSVTSCMKGENNTVVPVYGVITLVNTFPYQFQVEGSNVIFEASSMSIPGLSSDAYSGDIVLLNAQYDTETQPVDQNTKKIIVEAAGAEKLNVNSYVSSDDVTYNRSIISLSRYGSSVSPYLYSAKWIIFPMPFCVEKEENVSSHTFYLVYDKENTANDDNTMVLRLRHTSTEDADKEKTVVTRYRAFNIANVVSRFEGTKLKTIKIIVPEQTGDSPKIEEGSNNGYKDATYTINDYDKYVTNN
;
A
#
# COMPACT_ATOMS: atom_id res chain seq x y z
N MET A 1 3.82 -22.27 -27.81
CA MET A 1 3.98 -21.08 -26.94
C MET A 1 2.62 -20.74 -26.32
N PHE A 2 2.31 -21.28 -25.14
CA PHE A 2 1.01 -21.07 -24.45
C PHE A 2 1.17 -21.30 -22.93
N MET A 3 2.16 -20.66 -22.32
CA MET A 3 2.46 -20.83 -20.88
C MET A 3 2.61 -19.50 -20.13
N LYS A 4 2.40 -18.37 -20.83
CA LYS A 4 2.49 -17.02 -20.24
C LYS A 4 1.23 -16.65 -19.46
N GLN A 5 0.02 -17.03 -19.93
CA GLN A 5 -1.24 -16.65 -19.27
C GLN A 5 -1.54 -17.42 -17.98
N VAL A 6 -1.16 -18.71 -17.88
CA VAL A 6 -1.39 -19.53 -16.67
C VAL A 6 -0.71 -18.93 -15.44
N LYS A 7 0.48 -18.35 -15.61
CA LYS A 7 1.22 -17.70 -14.52
C LYS A 7 0.53 -16.43 -14.02
N PHE A 8 -0.06 -15.62 -14.89
CA PHE A 8 -0.75 -14.39 -14.48
C PHE A 8 -2.08 -14.66 -13.78
N PHE A 9 -2.85 -15.65 -14.24
CA PHE A 9 -4.12 -16.04 -13.58
C PHE A 9 -3.89 -16.55 -12.16
N LEU A 10 -2.89 -17.42 -11.99
CA LEU A 10 -2.55 -18.01 -10.70
C LEU A 10 -1.86 -17.00 -9.76
N VAL A 11 -1.11 -16.02 -10.30
CA VAL A 11 -0.56 -14.89 -9.54
C VAL A 11 -1.64 -13.88 -9.14
N ALA A 12 -2.66 -13.61 -9.97
CA ALA A 12 -3.79 -12.76 -9.58
C ALA A 12 -4.63 -13.40 -8.46
N LEU A 13 -4.77 -14.73 -8.48
CA LEU A 13 -5.40 -15.48 -7.38
C LEU A 13 -4.49 -15.52 -6.14
N MET A 14 -3.17 -15.70 -6.29
CA MET A 14 -2.22 -15.78 -5.17
C MET A 14 -1.82 -14.44 -4.54
N ALA A 15 -1.79 -13.34 -5.30
CA ALA A 15 -1.50 -11.99 -4.81
C ALA A 15 -2.59 -11.49 -3.84
N VAL A 16 -3.77 -12.11 -3.92
CA VAL A 16 -4.96 -11.88 -3.09
C VAL A 16 -5.05 -12.92 -1.94
N VAL A 17 -4.07 -13.83 -1.83
CA VAL A 17 -4.01 -14.91 -0.82
C VAL A 17 -2.92 -14.64 0.24
N MET A 18 -2.10 -13.59 0.10
CA MET A 18 -1.02 -13.29 1.05
C MET A 18 -1.46 -12.33 2.16
N GLY A 19 -2.25 -12.87 3.10
CA GLY A 19 -2.49 -12.30 4.42
C GLY A 19 -2.60 -13.44 5.42
N MET A 20 -1.54 -13.67 6.20
CA MET A 20 -1.46 -14.78 7.15
C MET A 20 -2.47 -14.61 8.28
N SER A 21 -3.61 -15.30 8.19
CA SER A 21 -4.30 -15.91 9.33
C SER A 21 -5.24 -17.00 8.81
N VAL A 22 -4.67 -18.19 8.65
CA VAL A 22 -5.41 -19.45 8.60
C VAL A 22 -6.07 -19.70 9.96
N THR A 23 -7.13 -18.94 10.26
CA THR A 23 -8.12 -19.32 11.27
C THR A 23 -9.44 -19.63 10.59
N SER A 24 -9.39 -20.43 9.53
CA SER A 24 -10.46 -21.41 9.35
C SER A 24 -9.94 -22.69 9.97
N CYS A 25 -10.50 -23.04 11.14
CA CYS A 25 -10.32 -24.34 11.73
C CYS A 25 -10.49 -25.42 10.66
N MET A 26 -9.56 -26.36 10.59
CA MET A 26 -9.68 -27.60 9.85
C MET A 26 -11.11 -28.17 9.98
N LYS A 27 -11.94 -27.98 8.96
CA LYS A 27 -13.21 -28.67 8.80
C LYS A 27 -13.43 -29.01 7.34
N GLY A 28 -13.23 -30.29 7.05
CA GLY A 28 -13.75 -30.98 5.87
C GLY A 28 -12.95 -30.80 4.60
N GLU A 29 -12.81 -31.88 3.84
CA GLU A 29 -12.06 -31.94 2.57
C GLU A 29 -12.67 -31.10 1.43
N ASN A 30 -13.67 -30.26 1.68
CA ASN A 30 -14.35 -29.42 0.67
C ASN A 30 -14.62 -28.01 1.22
N ASN A 31 -13.60 -27.17 1.42
CA ASN A 31 -13.83 -25.74 1.62
C ASN A 31 -13.89 -25.03 0.26
N THR A 32 -15.09 -24.61 -0.14
CA THR A 32 -15.35 -23.95 -1.42
C THR A 32 -15.29 -22.42 -1.33
N VAL A 33 -15.20 -21.88 -0.10
CA VAL A 33 -15.09 -20.43 0.14
C VAL A 33 -13.63 -19.99 -0.05
N VAL A 34 -13.43 -19.09 -1.01
CA VAL A 34 -12.14 -18.53 -1.38
C VAL A 34 -12.06 -17.08 -0.90
N PRO A 35 -11.08 -16.74 -0.04
CA PRO A 35 -10.88 -15.37 0.40
C PRO A 35 -10.29 -14.51 -0.72
N VAL A 36 -10.72 -13.24 -0.74
CA VAL A 36 -10.20 -12.17 -1.56
C VAL A 36 -9.67 -11.07 -0.63
N TYR A 37 -8.40 -11.14 -0.25
CA TYR A 37 -7.81 -10.23 0.71
C TYR A 37 -6.51 -9.59 0.20
N GLY A 38 -6.43 -8.26 0.22
CA GLY A 38 -5.19 -7.56 -0.09
C GLY A 38 -5.37 -6.21 -0.76
N VAL A 39 -4.24 -5.62 -1.15
CA VAL A 39 -4.22 -4.34 -1.85
C VAL A 39 -4.71 -4.52 -3.29
N ILE A 40 -5.69 -3.72 -3.68
CA ILE A 40 -6.36 -3.81 -4.97
C ILE A 40 -6.81 -2.43 -5.46
N THR A 41 -6.91 -2.23 -6.78
CA THR A 41 -7.41 -0.99 -7.35
C THR A 41 -8.93 -1.02 -7.40
N LEU A 42 -9.57 0.05 -6.90
CA LEU A 42 -10.98 0.30 -7.13
C LEU A 42 -11.15 0.83 -8.57
N VAL A 43 -11.79 0.07 -9.46
CA VAL A 43 -11.91 0.44 -10.88
C VAL A 43 -13.28 0.98 -11.26
N ASN A 44 -14.31 0.73 -10.44
CA ASN A 44 -15.65 1.32 -10.59
C ASN A 44 -16.33 1.44 -9.22
N THR A 45 -17.20 2.43 -9.03
CA THR A 45 -17.96 2.64 -7.79
C THR A 45 -19.45 2.31 -7.92
N PHE A 46 -19.95 2.06 -9.14
CA PHE A 46 -21.34 1.70 -9.37
C PHE A 46 -21.50 0.72 -10.55
N PRO A 47 -21.59 -0.60 -10.30
CA PRO A 47 -21.33 -1.29 -9.02
C PRO A 47 -19.85 -1.19 -8.62
N TYR A 48 -19.54 -1.47 -7.35
CA TYR A 48 -18.15 -1.54 -6.91
C TYR A 48 -17.41 -2.67 -7.62
N GLN A 49 -16.32 -2.33 -8.29
CA GLN A 49 -15.45 -3.28 -8.97
C GLN A 49 -14.00 -3.05 -8.60
N PHE A 50 -13.28 -4.14 -8.40
CA PHE A 50 -11.87 -4.15 -8.00
C PHE A 50 -11.04 -4.95 -8.99
N GLN A 51 -9.81 -4.52 -9.21
CA GLN A 51 -8.87 -5.20 -10.09
C GLN A 51 -7.46 -5.14 -9.52
N VAL A 52 -6.79 -6.29 -9.51
CA VAL A 52 -5.35 -6.34 -9.21
C VAL A 52 -4.60 -5.80 -10.42
N GLU A 53 -3.60 -4.96 -10.21
CA GLU A 53 -2.75 -4.45 -11.30
C GLU A 53 -2.22 -5.61 -12.17
N GLY A 54 -2.34 -5.47 -13.49
CA GLY A 54 -1.93 -6.49 -14.46
C GLY A 54 -2.83 -7.73 -14.55
N SER A 55 -3.86 -7.85 -13.72
CA SER A 55 -4.88 -8.90 -13.82
C SER A 55 -5.92 -8.56 -14.89
N ASN A 56 -6.53 -9.58 -15.51
CA ASN A 56 -7.71 -9.45 -16.38
C ASN A 56 -9.00 -9.89 -15.70
N VAL A 57 -8.96 -10.14 -14.39
CA VAL A 57 -10.11 -10.53 -13.57
C VAL A 57 -10.61 -9.34 -12.78
N ILE A 58 -11.89 -9.05 -12.92
CA ILE A 58 -12.63 -8.06 -12.12
C ILE A 58 -13.33 -8.76 -10.96
N PHE A 59 -13.13 -8.28 -9.75
CA PHE A 59 -13.93 -8.66 -8.59
C PHE A 59 -15.05 -7.63 -8.43
N GLU A 60 -16.29 -8.03 -8.66
CA GLU A 60 -17.45 -7.15 -8.54
C GLU A 60 -18.15 -7.44 -7.22
N ALA A 61 -18.33 -6.43 -6.37
CA ALA A 61 -19.02 -6.61 -5.10
C ALA A 61 -20.50 -6.91 -5.35
N SER A 62 -21.05 -7.88 -4.62
CA SER A 62 -22.49 -8.20 -4.64
C SER A 62 -23.35 -7.12 -3.98
N SER A 63 -22.75 -6.21 -3.21
CA SER A 63 -23.40 -5.12 -2.49
C SER A 63 -23.07 -3.74 -3.10
N MET A 64 -24.05 -2.83 -3.03
CA MET A 64 -23.92 -1.43 -3.42
C MET A 64 -23.25 -0.56 -2.34
N SER A 65 -22.95 -1.13 -1.18
CA SER A 65 -22.19 -0.48 -0.10
C SER A 65 -21.17 -1.47 0.46
N ILE A 66 -20.00 -0.95 0.83
CA ILE A 66 -18.91 -1.74 1.38
C ILE A 66 -18.53 -1.15 2.73
N PRO A 67 -18.59 -1.92 3.83
CA PRO A 67 -18.18 -1.43 5.15
C PRO A 67 -16.73 -0.91 5.13
N GLY A 68 -16.51 0.24 5.77
CA GLY A 68 -15.19 0.86 5.90
C GLY A 68 -14.70 1.65 4.67
N LEU A 69 -15.32 1.46 3.49
CA LEU A 69 -14.93 2.21 2.30
C LEU A 69 -15.44 3.64 2.43
N SER A 70 -14.56 4.61 2.26
CA SER A 70 -14.89 6.02 2.42
C SER A 70 -15.81 6.52 1.30
N SER A 71 -16.66 7.50 1.59
CA SER A 71 -17.61 8.07 0.61
C SER A 71 -16.94 8.88 -0.49
N ASP A 72 -15.68 9.27 -0.30
CA ASP A 72 -14.81 9.92 -1.27
C ASP A 72 -13.92 8.92 -2.03
N ALA A 73 -14.25 7.63 -2.02
CA ALA A 73 -13.56 6.64 -2.83
C ALA A 73 -14.01 6.74 -4.31
N TYR A 74 -13.05 6.81 -5.21
CA TYR A 74 -13.26 6.94 -6.65
C TYR A 74 -12.49 5.89 -7.45
N SER A 75 -12.88 5.69 -8.71
CA SER A 75 -12.12 4.85 -9.63
C SER A 75 -10.66 5.33 -9.73
N GLY A 76 -9.71 4.41 -9.62
CA GLY A 76 -8.28 4.65 -9.54
C GLY A 76 -7.72 4.69 -8.13
N ASP A 77 -8.55 4.75 -7.09
CA ASP A 77 -8.08 4.66 -5.70
C ASP A 77 -7.55 3.26 -5.38
N ILE A 78 -6.57 3.21 -4.48
CA ILE A 78 -6.00 1.96 -3.98
C ILE A 78 -6.68 1.63 -2.66
N VAL A 79 -7.17 0.39 -2.53
CA VAL A 79 -7.87 -0.07 -1.33
C VAL A 79 -7.25 -1.35 -0.76
N LEU A 80 -7.37 -1.56 0.54
CA LEU A 80 -7.21 -2.86 1.17
C LEU A 80 -8.58 -3.53 1.22
N LEU A 81 -8.81 -4.55 0.39
CA LEU A 81 -10.08 -5.27 0.32
C LEU A 81 -10.07 -6.50 1.23
N ASN A 82 -11.20 -6.76 1.89
CA ASN A 82 -11.52 -8.02 2.54
C ASN A 82 -12.85 -8.51 1.98
N ALA A 83 -12.81 -9.56 1.16
CA ALA A 83 -13.96 -10.14 0.50
C ALA A 83 -13.81 -11.66 0.37
N GLN A 84 -14.84 -12.33 -0.15
CA GLN A 84 -14.82 -13.76 -0.41
C GLN A 84 -15.76 -14.13 -1.55
N TYR A 85 -15.57 -15.30 -2.16
CA TYR A 85 -16.54 -15.91 -3.06
C TYR A 85 -16.58 -17.43 -2.84
N ASP A 86 -17.63 -18.09 -3.31
CA ASP A 86 -17.81 -19.53 -3.17
C ASP A 86 -17.75 -20.23 -4.54
N THR A 87 -16.78 -21.14 -4.71
CA THR A 87 -16.62 -21.90 -5.96
C THR A 87 -17.73 -22.90 -6.25
N GLU A 88 -18.53 -23.29 -5.24
CA GLU A 88 -19.70 -24.15 -5.41
C GLU A 88 -20.83 -23.42 -6.15
N THR A 89 -21.00 -22.13 -5.84
CA THR A 89 -22.05 -21.29 -6.45
C THR A 89 -21.56 -20.57 -7.71
N GLN A 90 -20.27 -20.30 -7.80
CA GLN A 90 -19.63 -19.63 -8.92
C GLN A 90 -18.35 -20.37 -9.33
N PRO A 91 -18.43 -21.29 -10.30
CA PRO A 91 -17.25 -21.95 -10.84
C PRO A 91 -16.27 -20.93 -11.41
N VAL A 92 -14.99 -21.03 -11.03
CA VAL A 92 -13.91 -20.16 -11.51
C VAL A 92 -12.90 -21.00 -12.29
N ASP A 93 -12.62 -20.60 -13.53
CA ASP A 93 -11.63 -21.23 -14.39
C ASP A 93 -10.73 -20.18 -15.06
N GLN A 94 -9.77 -20.63 -15.86
CA GLN A 94 -8.79 -19.77 -16.55
C GLN A 94 -9.40 -18.71 -17.50
N ASN A 95 -10.65 -18.89 -17.93
CA ASN A 95 -11.37 -17.98 -18.81
C ASN A 95 -12.21 -16.96 -18.03
N THR A 96 -12.43 -17.17 -16.73
CA THR A 96 -13.15 -16.24 -15.86
C THR A 96 -12.53 -14.84 -15.93
N LYS A 97 -13.35 -13.84 -16.29
CA LYS A 97 -12.96 -12.41 -16.33
C LYS A 97 -13.64 -11.59 -15.26
N LYS A 98 -14.67 -12.13 -14.61
CA LYS A 98 -15.40 -11.49 -13.53
C LYS A 98 -15.75 -12.52 -12.47
N ILE A 99 -15.55 -12.15 -11.22
CA ILE A 99 -15.89 -12.92 -10.01
C ILE A 99 -16.78 -12.02 -9.16
N ILE A 100 -18.01 -12.44 -8.86
CA ILE A 100 -18.84 -11.77 -7.87
C ILE A 100 -18.31 -12.13 -6.48
N VAL A 101 -18.11 -11.12 -5.63
CA VAL A 101 -17.57 -11.27 -4.28
C VAL A 101 -18.50 -10.66 -3.24
N GLU A 102 -18.57 -11.29 -2.08
CA GLU A 102 -19.12 -10.71 -0.86
C GLU A 102 -18.01 -9.91 -0.15
N ALA A 103 -18.11 -8.57 -0.16
CA ALA A 103 -17.14 -7.70 0.48
C ALA A 103 -17.50 -7.49 1.97
N ALA A 104 -16.70 -8.05 2.86
CA ALA A 104 -16.81 -7.83 4.31
C ALA A 104 -16.32 -6.44 4.72
N GLY A 105 -15.39 -5.85 3.97
CA GLY A 105 -14.99 -4.46 4.11
C GLY A 105 -13.86 -4.04 3.18
N ALA A 106 -13.64 -2.75 3.07
CA ALA A 106 -12.49 -2.19 2.36
C ALA A 106 -12.00 -0.91 3.04
N GLU A 107 -10.71 -0.59 2.94
CA GLU A 107 -10.12 0.68 3.41
C GLU A 107 -9.42 1.39 2.25
N LYS A 108 -9.73 2.67 2.00
CA LYS A 108 -9.00 3.51 1.04
C LYS A 108 -7.60 3.82 1.60
N LEU A 109 -6.56 3.50 0.84
CA LEU A 109 -5.16 3.60 1.30
C LEU A 109 -4.46 4.89 0.89
N ASN A 110 -4.92 5.56 -0.17
CA ASN A 110 -4.34 6.83 -0.62
C ASN A 110 -4.93 8.07 0.10
N VAL A 111 -5.30 7.91 1.37
CA VAL A 111 -5.83 8.99 2.23
C VAL A 111 -4.67 9.70 2.95
N ASN A 112 -4.65 11.03 2.90
CA ASN A 112 -3.60 11.86 3.50
C ASN A 112 -2.18 11.42 3.13
N SER A 113 -2.00 10.83 1.95
CA SER A 113 -0.73 10.35 1.43
C SER A 113 -0.46 10.97 0.08
N TYR A 114 0.62 11.73 0.01
CA TYR A 114 0.95 12.57 -1.13
C TYR A 114 2.37 12.33 -1.60
N VAL A 115 2.67 12.73 -2.84
CA VAL A 115 4.03 12.72 -3.37
C VAL A 115 4.38 14.14 -3.79
N SER A 116 5.53 14.62 -3.34
CA SER A 116 6.01 15.97 -3.63
C SER A 116 7.41 15.94 -4.24
N SER A 117 7.70 16.97 -5.03
CA SER A 117 9.03 17.19 -5.60
C SER A 117 9.83 18.23 -4.83
N ASP A 118 9.13 19.09 -4.09
CA ASP A 118 9.70 20.04 -3.16
C ASP A 118 9.52 19.52 -1.75
N ASP A 119 10.44 19.89 -0.87
CA ASP A 119 10.33 19.51 0.53
C ASP A 119 9.12 20.15 1.19
N VAL A 120 8.60 19.46 2.20
CA VAL A 120 7.41 19.89 2.94
C VAL A 120 7.71 19.84 4.43
N THR A 121 7.06 20.73 5.18
CA THR A 121 7.18 20.77 6.64
C THR A 121 6.78 19.43 7.26
N TYR A 122 7.56 18.97 8.23
CA TYR A 122 7.37 17.72 8.95
C TYR A 122 7.72 17.88 10.41
N ASN A 123 7.05 17.12 11.28
CA ASN A 123 7.23 17.23 12.73
C ASN A 123 7.08 15.90 13.47
N ARG A 124 7.01 14.78 12.73
CA ARG A 124 6.87 13.44 13.30
C ARG A 124 7.79 12.41 12.66
N SER A 125 8.28 11.49 13.48
CA SER A 125 8.84 10.21 13.06
C SER A 125 7.74 9.15 12.98
N ILE A 126 8.07 7.98 12.44
CA ILE A 126 7.23 6.78 12.57
C ILE A 126 7.86 5.78 13.53
N ILE A 127 7.12 4.77 13.96
CA ILE A 127 7.67 3.63 14.67
C ILE A 127 8.47 2.77 13.67
N SER A 128 9.59 2.20 14.13
CA SER A 128 10.44 1.36 13.27
C SER A 128 9.69 0.13 12.74
N LEU A 129 9.73 -0.10 11.43
CA LEU A 129 9.07 -1.28 10.82
C LEU A 129 9.70 -2.58 11.28
N SER A 130 10.98 -2.56 11.68
CA SER A 130 11.66 -3.76 12.17
C SER A 130 11.02 -4.35 13.42
N ARG A 131 10.21 -3.57 14.17
CA ARG A 131 9.42 -4.06 15.31
C ARG A 131 8.31 -5.03 14.89
N TYR A 132 7.89 -4.99 13.63
CA TYR A 132 6.82 -5.82 13.07
C TYR A 132 7.36 -6.99 12.23
N GLY A 133 8.68 -7.18 12.21
CA GLY A 133 9.37 -8.25 11.49
C GLY A 133 10.24 -7.73 10.35
N SER A 134 11.29 -8.49 10.01
CA SER A 134 12.26 -8.11 8.97
C SER A 134 11.69 -8.09 7.55
N SER A 135 10.52 -8.69 7.33
CA SER A 135 9.82 -8.71 6.04
C SER A 135 8.92 -7.50 5.81
N VAL A 136 8.63 -6.70 6.85
CA VAL A 136 7.75 -5.53 6.73
C VAL A 136 8.53 -4.38 6.12
N SER A 137 8.21 -4.04 4.88
CA SER A 137 8.86 -2.97 4.12
C SER A 137 7.89 -2.35 3.11
N PRO A 138 8.14 -1.10 2.67
CA PRO A 138 7.43 -0.53 1.54
C PRO A 138 7.67 -1.35 0.27
N TYR A 139 6.66 -1.47 -0.59
CA TYR A 139 6.74 -2.22 -1.85
C TYR A 139 5.99 -1.53 -2.98
N LEU A 140 6.31 -1.89 -4.23
CA LEU A 140 5.57 -1.44 -5.41
C LEU A 140 4.33 -2.30 -5.59
N TYR A 141 3.17 -1.68 -5.63
CA TYR A 141 1.94 -2.31 -6.12
C TYR A 141 1.88 -2.27 -7.65
N SER A 142 2.34 -1.16 -8.23
CA SER A 142 2.50 -0.98 -9.67
C SER A 142 3.64 -0.01 -9.94
N ALA A 143 3.97 0.24 -11.22
CA ALA A 143 4.98 1.24 -11.59
C ALA A 143 4.66 2.66 -11.06
N LYS A 144 3.39 2.91 -10.69
CA LYS A 144 2.91 4.22 -10.24
C LYS A 144 2.60 4.26 -8.74
N TRP A 145 2.53 3.13 -8.06
CA TRP A 145 2.03 3.08 -6.68
C TRP A 145 2.99 2.36 -5.74
N ILE A 146 3.43 3.05 -4.70
CA ILE A 146 4.11 2.44 -3.55
C ILE A 146 3.08 2.25 -2.43
N ILE A 147 3.09 1.06 -1.85
CA ILE A 147 2.36 0.74 -0.62
C ILE A 147 3.34 0.73 0.53
N PHE A 148 2.98 1.44 1.60
CA PHE A 148 3.81 1.59 2.77
C PHE A 148 3.00 1.17 4.02
N PRO A 149 3.41 0.12 4.75
CA PRO A 149 2.93 -0.14 6.11
C PRO A 149 3.48 0.91 7.09
N MET A 150 2.63 1.73 7.70
CA MET A 150 3.02 2.87 8.53
C MET A 150 2.54 2.69 9.97
N PRO A 151 3.39 2.23 10.90
CA PRO A 151 3.12 2.29 12.32
C PRO A 151 3.53 3.66 12.87
N PHE A 152 2.62 4.39 13.53
CA PHE A 152 2.89 5.71 14.08
C PHE A 152 2.08 5.94 15.37
N CYS A 153 2.46 6.96 16.13
CA CYS A 153 1.76 7.32 17.35
C CYS A 153 0.65 8.35 17.07
N VAL A 154 -0.47 8.19 17.76
CA VAL A 154 -1.62 9.12 17.82
C VAL A 154 -2.01 9.33 19.29
N GLU A 155 -2.72 10.40 19.63
CA GLU A 155 -3.34 10.53 20.95
C GLU A 155 -4.40 9.43 21.13
N LYS A 156 -5.31 9.30 20.15
CA LYS A 156 -6.36 8.27 20.09
C LYS A 156 -6.58 7.79 18.64
N GLU A 157 -7.19 6.61 18.49
CA GLU A 157 -7.47 6.00 17.17
C GLU A 157 -8.24 6.94 16.21
N GLU A 158 -9.18 7.72 16.74
CA GLU A 158 -9.97 8.70 15.98
C GLU A 158 -9.13 9.83 15.38
N ASN A 159 -7.94 10.09 15.94
CA ASN A 159 -7.05 11.15 15.48
C ASN A 159 -6.18 10.75 14.28
N VAL A 160 -6.26 9.53 13.77
CA VAL A 160 -5.51 9.07 12.58
C VAL A 160 -5.63 10.04 11.39
N SER A 161 -6.77 10.74 11.25
CA SER A 161 -7.01 11.72 10.18
C SER A 161 -6.24 13.04 10.33
N SER A 162 -5.68 13.34 11.51
CA SER A 162 -4.83 14.51 11.77
C SER A 162 -3.42 14.35 11.16
N HIS A 163 -3.04 13.10 10.86
CA HIS A 163 -1.74 12.73 10.35
C HIS A 163 -1.73 12.76 8.82
N THR A 164 -0.67 13.36 8.26
CA THR A 164 -0.42 13.47 6.83
C THR A 164 0.99 12.98 6.50
N PHE A 165 1.12 12.27 5.39
CA PHE A 165 2.35 11.65 4.94
C PHE A 165 2.70 12.09 3.53
N TYR A 166 3.97 12.42 3.29
CA TYR A 166 4.50 12.70 1.96
C TYR A 166 5.69 11.80 1.69
N LEU A 167 5.76 11.23 0.48
CA LEU A 167 7.04 10.84 -0.09
C LEU A 167 7.56 12.01 -0.92
N VAL A 168 8.65 12.61 -0.47
CA VAL A 168 9.32 13.73 -1.13
C VAL A 168 10.49 13.19 -1.94
N TYR A 169 10.64 13.61 -3.19
CA TYR A 169 11.86 13.35 -3.95
C TYR A 169 13.03 14.17 -3.37
N ASP A 170 14.01 13.49 -2.77
CA ASP A 170 15.18 14.11 -2.13
C ASP A 170 16.22 14.43 -3.21
N LYS A 171 15.95 15.48 -4.02
CA LYS A 171 16.71 15.83 -5.23
C LYS A 171 18.21 16.07 -4.99
N GLU A 172 18.57 16.56 -3.81
CA GLU A 172 19.96 16.87 -3.44
C GLU A 172 20.70 15.65 -2.88
N ASN A 173 20.01 14.51 -2.72
CA ASN A 173 20.64 13.31 -2.21
C ASN A 173 21.69 12.76 -3.18
N THR A 174 22.91 12.56 -2.71
CA THR A 174 24.04 12.10 -3.52
C THR A 174 23.91 10.66 -4.01
N ALA A 175 22.93 9.88 -3.50
CA ALA A 175 22.64 8.55 -4.00
C ALA A 175 21.67 8.53 -5.20
N ASN A 176 21.17 9.68 -5.65
CA ASN A 176 20.42 9.78 -6.89
C ASN A 176 21.35 9.60 -8.11
N ASP A 177 20.92 8.77 -9.05
CA ASP A 177 21.54 8.59 -10.35
C ASP A 177 20.50 8.09 -11.37
N ASP A 178 20.91 7.80 -12.62
CA ASP A 178 20.01 7.33 -13.68
C ASP A 178 19.27 6.01 -13.35
N ASN A 179 19.75 5.24 -12.37
CA ASN A 179 19.19 3.95 -11.96
C ASN A 179 18.54 3.99 -10.57
N THR A 180 18.73 5.07 -9.82
CA THR A 180 18.39 5.17 -8.40
C THR A 180 17.66 6.47 -8.12
N MET A 181 16.44 6.36 -7.60
CA MET A 181 15.66 7.47 -7.07
C MET A 181 15.62 7.39 -5.54
N VAL A 182 15.91 8.49 -4.85
CA VAL A 182 15.78 8.61 -3.41
C VAL A 182 14.54 9.43 -3.07
N LEU A 183 13.64 8.81 -2.30
CA LEU A 183 12.49 9.45 -1.66
C LEU A 183 12.75 9.57 -0.16
N ARG A 184 12.16 10.58 0.47
CA ARG A 184 12.17 10.76 1.92
C ARG A 184 10.74 10.87 2.43
N LEU A 185 10.44 10.14 3.50
CA LEU A 185 9.16 10.26 4.18
C LEU A 185 9.14 11.54 5.02
N ARG A 186 8.14 12.39 4.77
CA ARG A 186 7.75 13.50 5.64
C ARG A 186 6.42 13.17 6.31
N HIS A 187 6.39 13.22 7.62
CA HIS A 187 5.22 12.92 8.43
C HIS A 187 4.89 14.13 9.30
N THR A 188 3.63 14.57 9.20
CA THR A 188 3.13 15.75 9.88
C THR A 188 1.85 15.42 10.62
N SER A 189 1.76 15.89 11.87
CA SER A 189 0.52 15.86 12.66
C SER A 189 0.26 17.23 13.26
N THR A 190 -1.02 17.56 13.40
CA THR A 190 -1.50 18.75 14.14
C THR A 190 -1.69 18.48 15.63
N GLU A 191 -1.54 17.24 16.08
CA GLU A 191 -1.65 16.88 17.49
C GLU A 191 -0.47 17.39 18.32
N ASP A 192 -0.63 17.29 19.64
CA ASP A 192 0.45 17.50 20.59
C ASP A 192 1.28 16.21 20.71
N ALA A 193 2.54 16.27 20.26
CA ALA A 193 3.43 15.10 20.22
C ALA A 193 3.63 14.46 21.61
N ASP A 194 3.47 15.22 22.69
CA ASP A 194 3.63 14.70 24.05
C ASP A 194 2.45 13.81 24.48
N LYS A 195 1.30 13.92 23.80
CA LYS A 195 0.09 13.12 24.04
C LYS A 195 -0.04 11.92 23.11
N GLU A 196 0.74 11.87 22.03
CA GLU A 196 0.74 10.77 21.07
C GLU A 196 1.40 9.51 21.66
N LYS A 197 0.61 8.65 22.30
CA LYS A 197 1.08 7.43 22.99
C LYS A 197 0.45 6.14 22.47
N THR A 198 -0.64 6.23 21.71
CA THR A 198 -1.30 5.08 21.10
C THR A 198 -0.62 4.75 19.79
N VAL A 199 -0.10 3.53 19.64
CA VAL A 199 0.49 3.08 18.37
C VAL A 199 -0.59 2.49 17.48
N VAL A 200 -0.68 3.02 16.26
CA VAL A 200 -1.57 2.52 15.21
C VAL A 200 -0.76 2.13 13.99
N THR A 201 -1.20 1.10 13.27
CA THR A 201 -0.61 0.73 11.98
C THR A 201 -1.64 0.96 10.89
N ARG A 202 -1.26 1.69 9.85
CA ARG A 202 -2.06 1.88 8.64
C ARG A 202 -1.23 1.69 7.40
N TYR A 203 -1.81 1.06 6.38
CA TYR A 203 -1.20 1.07 5.06
C TYR A 203 -1.52 2.40 4.37
N ARG A 204 -0.54 2.95 3.66
CA ARG A 204 -0.70 4.14 2.82
C ARG A 204 -0.20 3.88 1.41
N ALA A 205 -0.95 4.38 0.43
CA ALA A 205 -0.62 4.29 -0.97
C ALA A 205 -0.16 5.65 -1.50
N PHE A 206 0.98 5.66 -2.19
CA PHE A 206 1.61 6.88 -2.72
C PHE A 206 1.72 6.78 -4.23
N ASN A 207 1.08 7.71 -4.94
CA ASN A 207 1.17 7.79 -6.39
C ASN A 207 2.46 8.51 -6.80
N ILE A 208 3.44 7.74 -7.23
CA ILE A 208 4.77 8.23 -7.60
C ILE A 208 4.89 8.59 -9.09
N ALA A 209 3.81 8.52 -9.88
CA ALA A 209 3.85 8.71 -11.34
C ALA A 209 4.59 10.00 -11.75
N ASN A 210 4.33 11.11 -11.06
CA ASN A 210 4.96 12.39 -11.39
C ASN A 210 6.47 12.40 -11.15
N VAL A 211 6.94 11.79 -10.06
CA VAL A 211 8.39 11.79 -9.73
C VAL A 211 9.15 10.79 -10.58
N VAL A 212 8.56 9.63 -10.88
CA VAL A 212 9.19 8.64 -11.78
C VAL A 212 9.19 9.07 -13.24
N SER A 213 8.26 9.94 -13.67
CA SER A 213 8.24 10.44 -15.05
C SER A 213 9.52 11.18 -15.45
N ARG A 214 10.26 11.73 -14.48
CA ARG A 214 11.59 12.36 -14.69
C ARG A 214 12.67 11.38 -15.13
N PHE A 215 12.43 10.12 -14.83
CA PHE A 215 13.26 8.99 -15.16
C PHE A 215 12.74 8.29 -16.43
N GLU A 216 11.73 8.82 -17.13
CA GLU A 216 11.28 8.28 -18.42
C GLU A 216 12.40 8.37 -19.46
N GLY A 217 12.74 7.21 -20.05
CA GLY A 217 13.92 7.06 -20.91
C GLY A 217 15.21 6.66 -20.18
N THR A 218 15.21 6.65 -18.84
CA THR A 218 16.32 6.16 -18.00
C THR A 218 16.12 4.69 -17.61
N LYS A 219 17.13 4.09 -16.96
CA LYS A 219 17.13 2.70 -16.51
C LYS A 219 16.82 2.60 -15.00
N LEU A 220 15.87 3.40 -14.51
CA LEU A 220 15.46 3.38 -13.10
C LEU A 220 15.16 1.94 -12.67
N LYS A 221 15.91 1.48 -11.66
CA LYS A 221 15.84 0.11 -11.14
C LYS A 221 15.59 0.09 -9.65
N THR A 222 16.08 1.09 -8.94
CA THR A 222 16.08 1.12 -7.49
C THR A 222 15.39 2.38 -7.00
N ILE A 223 14.47 2.20 -6.05
CA ILE A 223 13.89 3.29 -5.26
C ILE A 223 14.35 3.10 -3.82
N LYS A 224 15.04 4.10 -3.28
CA LYS A 224 15.38 4.15 -1.84
C LYS A 224 14.40 5.07 -1.14
N ILE A 225 13.92 4.67 0.03
CA ILE A 225 13.03 5.47 0.86
C ILE A 225 13.69 5.69 2.21
N ILE A 226 14.06 6.93 2.50
CA ILE A 226 14.60 7.35 3.79
C ILE A 226 13.45 7.68 4.72
N VAL A 227 13.46 7.10 5.91
CA VAL A 227 12.35 7.12 6.85
C VAL A 227 12.86 7.51 8.23
N PRO A 228 12.40 8.64 8.78
CA PRO A 228 12.66 9.00 10.17
C PRO A 228 11.94 8.03 11.12
N GLU A 229 12.69 7.17 11.80
CA GLU A 229 12.19 6.20 12.76
C GLU A 229 12.50 6.62 14.20
N GLN A 230 11.49 6.62 15.06
CA GLN A 230 11.57 7.01 16.46
C GLN A 230 12.62 6.20 17.24
N THR A 231 13.46 6.88 18.04
CA THR A 231 14.49 6.26 18.91
C THR A 231 14.23 6.46 20.42
N GLY A 232 13.05 6.96 20.81
CA GLY A 232 12.64 7.17 22.20
C GLY A 232 11.13 7.01 22.38
N ASP A 233 10.53 7.75 23.31
CA ASP A 233 9.08 7.67 23.65
C ASP A 233 8.22 8.80 23.03
N SER A 234 8.85 9.74 22.34
CA SER A 234 8.17 10.84 21.65
C SER A 234 8.33 10.67 20.14
N PRO A 235 7.26 10.82 19.34
CA PRO A 235 7.35 10.85 17.89
C PRO A 235 7.82 12.21 17.36
N LYS A 236 8.05 13.20 18.22
CA LYS A 236 8.38 14.57 17.82
C LYS A 236 9.70 14.61 17.03
N ILE A 237 9.65 15.31 15.90
CA ILE A 237 10.86 15.76 15.21
C ILE A 237 10.95 17.27 15.32
N GLU A 238 12.14 17.75 15.67
CA GLU A 238 12.51 19.17 15.59
C GLU A 238 13.33 19.36 14.31
N GLU A 239 12.87 20.22 13.41
CA GLU A 239 13.55 20.47 12.14
C GLU A 239 14.99 20.97 12.37
N GLY A 240 15.96 20.40 11.65
CA GLY A 240 17.38 20.67 11.86
C GLY A 240 18.04 19.93 13.03
N SER A 241 17.30 19.09 13.76
CA SER A 241 17.80 18.20 14.81
C SER A 241 17.75 16.74 14.37
N ASN A 242 18.74 15.95 14.78
CA ASN A 242 18.71 14.49 14.65
C ASN A 242 18.39 13.79 15.98
N ASN A 243 17.87 14.55 16.97
CA ASN A 243 17.49 13.99 18.25
C ASN A 243 16.09 13.36 18.17
N GLY A 244 15.92 12.19 18.78
CA GLY A 244 14.61 11.53 18.91
C GLY A 244 14.25 10.58 17.76
N TYR A 245 15.01 10.57 16.67
CA TYR A 245 14.83 9.64 15.56
C TYR A 245 16.17 9.22 14.92
N LYS A 246 16.12 8.14 14.14
CA LYS A 246 17.19 7.71 13.22
C LYS A 246 16.61 7.59 11.82
N ASP A 247 17.41 7.89 10.80
CA ASP A 247 17.01 7.62 9.42
C ASP A 247 17.25 6.13 9.09
N ALA A 248 16.18 5.39 8.82
CA ALA A 248 16.24 4.08 8.20
C ALA A 248 16.11 4.22 6.68
N THR A 249 16.78 3.35 5.92
CA THR A 249 16.65 3.32 4.46
C THR A 249 16.04 2.00 4.02
N TYR A 250 14.89 2.08 3.36
CA TYR A 250 14.24 0.95 2.70
C TYR A 250 14.57 0.97 1.22
N THR A 251 14.81 -0.19 0.62
CA THR A 251 15.19 -0.29 -0.79
C THR A 251 14.19 -1.18 -1.53
N ILE A 252 13.57 -0.62 -2.56
CA ILE A 252 12.78 -1.36 -3.54
C ILE A 252 13.65 -1.52 -4.78
N ASN A 253 13.92 -2.77 -5.15
CA ASN A 253 14.68 -3.12 -6.35
C ASN A 253 13.75 -3.55 -7.48
N ASP A 254 14.32 -3.70 -8.68
CA ASP A 254 13.63 -4.20 -9.87
C ASP A 254 12.41 -3.37 -10.30
N TYR A 255 12.47 -2.04 -10.13
CA TYR A 255 11.42 -1.12 -10.58
C TYR A 255 11.09 -1.30 -12.07
N ASP A 256 12.11 -1.54 -12.89
CA ASP A 256 11.99 -1.75 -14.34
C ASP A 256 11.03 -2.90 -14.72
N LYS A 257 10.93 -3.95 -13.88
CA LYS A 257 9.98 -5.05 -14.09
C LYS A 257 8.52 -4.63 -13.97
N TYR A 258 8.22 -3.53 -13.27
CA TYR A 258 6.86 -3.01 -13.13
C TYR A 258 6.45 -2.12 -14.31
N VAL A 259 7.42 -1.55 -15.04
CA VAL A 259 7.16 -0.69 -16.21
C VAL A 259 6.86 -1.52 -17.45
N THR A 260 7.55 -2.65 -17.65
CA THR A 260 7.44 -3.48 -18.86
C THR A 260 6.21 -4.38 -18.94
N ASN A 261 5.39 -4.43 -17.88
CA ASN A 261 4.24 -5.34 -17.77
C ASN A 261 2.87 -4.67 -18.02
N ASN A 262 2.86 -3.41 -18.45
CA ASN A 262 1.65 -2.67 -18.82
C ASN A 262 1.58 -2.42 -20.34
#